data_AF-A0A7X9Q0Z9-F1
#
_entry.id   AF-A0A7X9Q0Z9-F1
#
_cell.length_a   1.000
_cell.length_b   1.000
_cell.length_c   1.000
_cell.angle_alpha   90.00
_cell.angle_beta   90.00
_cell.angle_gamma   90.00
#
_symmetry.space_group_name_H-M   'P 1'
#
loop_
_entity.id
_entity.type
_entity.pdbx_description
1 polymer ?
#
loop_
_entity_poly.entity_id
_entity_poly.type
_entity_poly.pdbx_seq_one_letter_code
_entity_poly.pdbx_strand_id
1 'polypeptide(L)'
;MPDLQQLIRSAVVARRPVDARERDSVASFLRLYDALEQPFSEQANKVHVTASAIVVTDDRRRVLLHLHKRMNMWLQPGGHIDAGELPWSAALREACEETGLPAQLVGPAGEDGPQLLHVEPPLPPHRLQATANPEGETKV
;
A
#
# COMPACT_ATOMS: atom_id res chain seq x y z
N MET A 1 4.98 4.90 -23.46
CA MET A 1 4.66 4.89 -22.01
C MET A 1 5.91 4.42 -21.29
N PRO A 2 6.35 5.09 -20.21
CA PRO A 2 7.45 4.57 -19.41
C PRO A 2 7.09 3.16 -18.94
N ASP A 3 8.07 2.27 -18.92
CA ASP A 3 7.91 0.95 -18.33
C ASP A 3 7.45 1.10 -16.88
N LEU A 4 6.28 0.53 -16.57
CA LEU A 4 5.67 0.61 -15.24
C LEU A 4 6.62 0.05 -14.18
N GLN A 5 7.40 -0.98 -14.52
CA GLN A 5 8.33 -1.55 -13.57
C GLN A 5 9.45 -0.56 -13.25
N GLN A 6 10.07 0.01 -14.28
CA GLN A 6 11.07 1.06 -14.12
C GLN A 6 10.53 2.28 -13.36
N LEU A 7 9.28 2.67 -13.59
CA LEU A 7 8.65 3.79 -12.88
C LEU A 7 8.57 3.54 -11.37
N ILE A 8 8.03 2.38 -10.95
CA ILE A 8 7.90 2.03 -9.53
C ILE A 8 9.27 1.91 -8.90
N ARG A 9 10.18 1.18 -9.56
CA ARG A 9 11.54 1.00 -9.07
C ARG A 9 12.23 2.35 -8.85
N SER A 10 12.11 3.27 -9.81
CA SER A 10 12.70 4.62 -9.71
C SER A 10 12.10 5.43 -8.56
N ALA A 11 10.77 5.36 -8.38
CA ALA A 11 10.09 6.03 -7.28
C ALA A 11 10.55 5.51 -5.91
N VAL A 12 10.71 4.19 -5.76
CA VAL A 12 11.18 3.56 -4.52
C VAL A 12 12.65 3.90 -4.26
N VAL A 13 13.50 3.89 -5.28
CA VAL A 13 14.92 4.29 -5.16
C VAL A 13 15.07 5.75 -4.76
N ALA A 14 14.22 6.64 -5.29
CA ALA A 14 14.23 8.07 -4.97
C ALA A 14 13.70 8.37 -3.55
N ARG A 15 13.06 7.41 -2.89
CA ARG A 15 12.47 7.61 -1.55
C ARG A 15 13.58 7.81 -0.52
N ARG A 16 13.56 8.95 0.15
CA ARG A 16 14.41 9.22 1.33
C ARG A 16 13.74 8.68 2.59
N PRO A 17 14.20 7.57 3.21
CA PRO A 17 13.51 6.98 4.34
C PRO A 17 13.44 7.92 5.54
N VAL A 18 12.29 7.95 6.23
CA VAL A 18 12.07 8.81 7.40
C VAL A 18 12.74 8.27 8.66
N ASP A 19 12.92 6.96 8.76
CA ASP A 19 13.55 6.28 9.89
C ASP A 19 14.32 5.00 9.47
N ALA A 20 14.84 4.26 10.44
CA ALA A 20 15.56 3.00 10.20
C ALA A 20 14.62 1.88 9.71
N ARG A 21 13.37 1.85 10.21
CA ARG A 21 12.38 0.84 9.81
C ARG A 21 12.02 0.99 8.33
N GLU A 22 11.71 2.20 7.89
CA GLU A 22 11.40 2.48 6.48
C GLU A 22 12.61 2.22 5.58
N ARG A 23 13.83 2.47 6.05
CA ARG A 23 15.05 2.13 5.30
C ARG A 23 15.15 0.63 5.03
N ASP A 24 14.90 -0.18 6.06
CA ASP A 24 14.91 -1.65 5.94
C ASP A 24 13.77 -2.14 5.03
N SER A 25 12.61 -1.50 5.11
CA SER A 25 11.47 -1.76 4.23
C SER A 25 11.80 -1.47 2.76
N VAL A 26 12.38 -0.30 2.46
CA VAL A 26 12.81 0.07 1.10
C VAL A 26 13.84 -0.92 0.56
N ALA A 27 14.85 -1.27 1.35
CA ALA A 27 15.88 -2.24 0.94
C ALA A 27 15.29 -3.63 0.68
N SER A 28 14.37 -4.08 1.54
CA SER A 28 13.72 -5.38 1.38
C SER A 28 12.75 -5.42 0.21
N PHE A 29 12.00 -4.34 -0.02
CA PHE A 29 11.15 -4.22 -1.19
C PHE A 29 11.97 -4.29 -2.48
N LEU A 30 13.03 -3.49 -2.62
CA LEU A 30 13.86 -3.48 -3.84
C LEU A 30 14.46 -4.86 -4.11
N ARG A 31 14.95 -5.56 -3.07
CA ARG A 31 15.48 -6.92 -3.20
C ARG A 31 14.43 -7.91 -3.71
N LEU A 32 13.20 -7.86 -3.17
CA LEU A 32 12.11 -8.74 -3.59
C LEU A 32 11.64 -8.37 -5.00
N TYR A 33 11.47 -7.08 -5.26
CA TYR A 33 11.00 -6.53 -6.52
C TYR A 33 11.93 -6.91 -7.69
N ASP A 34 13.24 -6.73 -7.51
CA ASP A 34 14.25 -7.05 -8.52
C ASP A 34 14.35 -8.57 -8.81
N ALA A 35 13.76 -9.43 -7.96
CA ALA A 35 13.70 -10.87 -8.14
C ALA A 35 12.41 -11.36 -8.81
N LEU A 36 11.41 -10.49 -9.02
CA LEU A 36 10.12 -10.86 -9.61
C LEU A 36 10.10 -10.59 -11.12
N GLU A 37 9.85 -11.62 -11.92
CA GLU A 37 9.64 -11.47 -13.38
C GLU A 37 8.32 -10.74 -13.68
N GLN A 38 7.28 -11.06 -12.92
CA GLN A 38 5.92 -10.49 -13.04
C GLN A 38 5.48 -9.90 -11.70
N PRO A 39 6.01 -8.71 -11.32
CA PRO A 39 5.86 -8.18 -9.96
C PRO A 39 4.42 -7.84 -9.56
N PHE A 40 3.49 -7.71 -10.52
CA PHE A 40 2.09 -7.33 -10.25
C PHE A 40 1.12 -8.51 -10.26
N SER A 41 1.56 -9.69 -10.73
CA SER A 41 0.68 -10.83 -10.94
C SER A 41 0.61 -11.71 -9.71
N GLU A 42 -0.53 -11.71 -9.03
CA GLU A 42 -0.82 -12.66 -7.94
C GLU A 42 -0.82 -14.13 -8.40
N GLN A 43 -1.00 -14.37 -9.70
CA GLN A 43 -0.97 -15.71 -10.29
C GLN A 43 0.46 -16.20 -10.52
N ALA A 44 1.40 -15.28 -10.75
CA ALA A 44 2.79 -15.62 -11.02
C ALA A 44 3.56 -15.92 -9.74
N ASN A 45 3.31 -15.19 -8.65
CA ASN A 45 4.00 -15.35 -7.38
C ASN A 45 3.09 -15.06 -6.19
N LYS A 46 3.35 -15.73 -5.06
CA LYS A 46 2.69 -15.41 -3.77
C LYS A 46 3.08 -14.04 -3.21
N VAL A 47 4.19 -13.49 -3.68
CA VAL A 47 4.66 -12.15 -3.37
C VAL A 47 4.52 -11.32 -4.63
N HIS A 48 3.69 -10.30 -4.54
CA HIS A 48 3.40 -9.37 -5.63
C HIS A 48 3.15 -7.98 -5.04
N VAL A 49 3.25 -6.97 -5.90
CA VAL A 49 3.06 -5.58 -5.54
C VAL A 49 1.56 -5.26 -5.57
N THR A 50 1.10 -4.67 -4.48
CA THR A 50 -0.22 -4.07 -4.35
C THR A 50 -0.09 -2.56 -4.23
N ALA A 51 -1.21 -1.85 -4.41
CA ALA A 51 -1.28 -0.41 -4.22
C ALA A 51 -2.33 -0.06 -3.18
N SER A 52 -1.99 0.86 -2.27
CA SER A 52 -2.88 1.32 -1.19
C SER A 52 -2.96 2.83 -1.15
N ALA A 53 -4.10 3.36 -0.71
CA ALA A 53 -4.35 4.79 -0.61
C ALA A 53 -4.43 5.23 0.85
N ILE A 54 -3.69 6.29 1.22
CA ILE A 54 -3.98 7.03 2.45
C ILE A 54 -5.05 8.07 2.13
N VAL A 55 -6.30 7.74 2.42
CA VAL A 55 -7.45 8.61 2.17
C VAL A 55 -7.63 9.55 3.35
N VAL A 56 -7.59 10.86 3.08
CA VAL A 56 -7.77 11.91 4.09
C VAL A 56 -9.04 12.70 3.83
N THR A 57 -9.65 13.24 4.89
CA THR A 57 -10.74 14.22 4.75
C THR A 57 -10.23 15.51 4.10
N ASP A 58 -11.12 16.34 3.54
CA ASP A 58 -10.75 17.59 2.87
C ASP A 58 -9.92 18.54 3.75
N ASP A 59 -10.24 18.59 5.05
CA ASP A 59 -9.51 19.34 6.07
C ASP A 59 -8.17 18.71 6.49
N ARG A 60 -7.85 17.52 5.96
CA ARG A 60 -6.65 16.71 6.20
C ARG A 60 -6.43 16.33 7.67
N ARG A 61 -7.51 16.27 8.46
CA ARG A 61 -7.44 15.97 9.91
C ARG A 61 -7.76 14.52 10.28
N ARG A 62 -8.37 13.77 9.37
CA ARG A 62 -8.75 12.37 9.60
C ARG A 62 -8.31 11.50 8.44
N VAL A 63 -7.96 10.26 8.75
CA VAL A 63 -7.64 9.21 7.78
C VAL A 63 -8.80 8.21 7.79
N LEU A 64 -9.25 7.80 6.61
CA LEU A 64 -10.22 6.72 6.47
C LEU A 64 -9.50 5.38 6.52
N LEU A 65 -10.00 4.48 7.36
CA LEU A 65 -9.62 3.07 7.41
C LEU A 65 -10.88 2.22 7.28
N HIS A 66 -10.75 1.02 6.70
CA HIS A 66 -11.81 0.01 6.72
C HIS A 66 -11.46 -1.12 7.71
N LEU A 67 -12.47 -1.82 8.23
CA LEU A 67 -12.24 -3.01 9.04
C LEU A 67 -12.15 -4.23 8.12
N HIS A 68 -10.93 -4.76 7.95
CA HIS A 68 -10.68 -5.86 7.03
C HIS A 68 -11.25 -7.17 7.57
N LYS A 69 -12.35 -7.66 6.98
CA LYS A 69 -13.16 -8.81 7.46
C LYS A 69 -12.36 -10.05 7.84
N ARG A 70 -11.35 -10.42 7.03
CA ARG A 70 -10.53 -11.64 7.26
C ARG A 70 -9.46 -11.46 8.33
N MET A 71 -8.91 -10.25 8.46
CA MET A 71 -7.76 -9.98 9.34
C MET A 71 -8.20 -9.38 10.68
N ASN A 72 -9.43 -8.91 10.77
CA ASN A 72 -9.98 -8.20 11.93
C ASN A 72 -9.09 -7.03 12.37
N MET A 73 -8.59 -6.28 11.39
CA MET A 73 -7.68 -5.14 11.56
C MET A 73 -8.20 -3.94 10.78
N TRP A 74 -7.97 -2.75 11.33
CA TRP A 74 -8.20 -1.50 10.62
C TRP A 74 -7.05 -1.25 9.65
N LEU A 75 -7.36 -1.13 8.36
CA LEU A 75 -6.38 -0.94 7.29
C LEU A 75 -6.80 0.18 6.36
N GLN A 76 -5.82 0.78 5.70
CA GLN A 76 -6.06 1.64 4.55
C GLN A 76 -6.64 0.80 3.39
N PRO A 77 -7.49 1.39 2.54
CA PRO A 77 -7.98 0.68 1.37
C PRO A 77 -6.85 0.44 0.36
N GLY A 78 -6.94 -0.64 -0.38
CA GLY A 78 -5.95 -1.00 -1.38
C GLY A 78 -6.02 -2.46 -1.83
N GLY A 79 -5.34 -2.77 -2.92
CA GLY A 79 -5.46 -4.07 -3.55
C GLY A 79 -4.53 -4.25 -4.74
N HIS A 80 -4.96 -5.12 -5.65
CA HIS A 80 -4.15 -5.55 -6.79
C HIS A 80 -4.04 -4.44 -7.84
N ILE A 81 -2.93 -4.46 -8.57
CA ILE A 81 -2.71 -3.60 -9.73
C ILE A 81 -3.06 -4.42 -10.97
N ASP A 82 -4.06 -3.99 -11.72
CA ASP A 82 -4.48 -4.68 -12.93
C ASP A 82 -3.43 -4.55 -14.05
N ALA A 83 -3.50 -5.46 -15.03
CA ALA A 83 -2.56 -5.46 -16.15
C ALA A 83 -2.64 -4.13 -16.94
N GLY A 84 -1.53 -3.38 -16.97
CA GLY A 84 -1.44 -2.07 -17.63
C GLY A 84 -1.99 -0.91 -16.79
N GLU A 85 -2.45 -1.16 -15.57
CA GLU A 85 -2.91 -0.14 -14.63
C GLU A 85 -1.72 0.55 -13.93
N LEU A 86 -1.84 1.85 -13.69
CA LEU A 86 -0.87 2.58 -12.89
C LEU A 86 -1.16 2.35 -11.39
N PRO A 87 -0.14 2.25 -10.52
CA PRO A 87 -0.34 1.92 -9.10
C PRO A 87 -1.28 2.89 -8.38
N TRP A 88 -1.23 4.17 -8.73
CA TRP A 88 -2.14 5.15 -8.15
C TRP A 88 -3.55 5.10 -8.71
N SER A 89 -3.73 4.63 -9.96
CA SER A 89 -5.05 4.35 -10.50
C SER A 89 -5.67 3.17 -9.77
N ALA A 90 -4.88 2.11 -9.53
CA ALA A 90 -5.29 0.97 -8.71
C ALA A 90 -5.67 1.40 -7.28
N ALA A 91 -4.81 2.17 -6.61
CA ALA A 91 -5.09 2.68 -5.27
C ALA A 91 -6.37 3.53 -5.20
N LEU A 92 -6.62 4.37 -6.22
CA LEU A 92 -7.85 5.16 -6.30
C LEU A 92 -9.09 4.28 -6.53
N ARG A 93 -9.00 3.33 -7.46
CA ARG A 93 -10.09 2.37 -7.76
C ARG A 93 -10.46 1.58 -6.52
N GLU A 94 -9.48 0.95 -5.87
CA GLU A 94 -9.67 0.17 -4.65
C GLU A 94 -10.26 1.02 -3.52
N ALA A 95 -9.77 2.26 -3.33
CA ALA A 95 -10.37 3.18 -2.37
C ALA A 95 -11.85 3.46 -2.64
N CYS A 96 -12.24 3.67 -3.90
CA CYS A 96 -13.64 3.87 -4.26
C CYS A 96 -14.47 2.58 -4.06
N GLU A 97 -13.95 1.42 -4.48
CA GLU A 97 -14.64 0.12 -4.43
C GLU A 97 -14.86 -0.37 -3.00
N GLU A 98 -13.83 -0.29 -2.15
CA GLU A 98 -13.90 -0.83 -0.79
C GLU A 98 -14.65 0.07 0.20
N THR A 99 -14.70 1.38 -0.08
CA THR A 99 -15.33 2.37 0.81
C THR A 99 -16.70 2.83 0.31
N GLY A 100 -16.97 2.70 -0.98
CA GLY A 100 -18.16 3.26 -1.63
C GLY A 100 -18.17 4.79 -1.71
N LEU A 101 -17.05 5.46 -1.40
CA LEU A 101 -16.93 6.91 -1.40
C LEU A 101 -16.17 7.41 -2.64
N PRO A 102 -16.60 8.52 -3.26
CA PRO A 102 -15.80 9.16 -4.29
C PRO A 102 -14.52 9.72 -3.67
N ALA A 103 -13.39 9.46 -4.32
CA ALA A 103 -12.09 9.99 -3.95
C ALA A 103 -11.41 10.63 -5.17
N GLN A 104 -10.40 11.46 -4.90
CA GLN A 104 -9.54 12.03 -5.94
C GLN A 104 -8.09 11.97 -5.47
N LEU A 105 -7.16 11.81 -6.42
CA LEU A 105 -5.73 11.84 -6.12
C LEU A 105 -5.31 13.28 -5.80
N VAL A 106 -4.57 13.43 -4.71
CA VAL A 106 -3.99 14.70 -4.29
C VAL A 106 -2.50 14.50 -4.03
N GLY A 107 -1.66 15.35 -4.62
CA GLY A 107 -0.26 15.44 -4.21
C GLY A 107 -0.14 16.12 -2.84
N PRO A 108 1.01 16.00 -2.16
CA PRO A 108 1.31 16.83 -1.00
C PRO A 108 1.18 18.29 -1.40
N ALA A 109 0.57 19.09 -0.52
CA ALA A 109 0.32 20.50 -0.76
C ALA A 109 -0.53 20.84 -2.01
N GLY A 110 -1.23 19.87 -2.62
CA GLY A 110 -2.11 20.11 -3.77
C GLY A 110 -1.41 20.15 -5.13
N GLU A 111 -0.19 19.61 -5.22
CA GLU A 111 0.49 19.41 -6.50
C GLU A 111 -0.17 18.31 -7.35
N ASP A 112 0.08 18.36 -8.66
CA ASP A 112 -0.41 17.39 -9.63
C ASP A 112 0.28 16.03 -9.43
N GLY A 113 -0.48 15.08 -8.91
CA GLY A 113 -0.15 13.67 -8.95
C GLY A 113 0.12 13.03 -7.59
N PRO A 114 -0.07 11.71 -7.50
CA PRO A 114 0.09 10.95 -6.27
C PRO A 114 1.57 10.77 -5.93
N GLN A 115 1.89 10.82 -4.64
CA GLN A 115 3.24 10.53 -4.15
C GLN A 115 3.32 9.17 -3.47
N LEU A 116 4.45 8.49 -3.67
CA LEU A 116 4.78 7.29 -2.91
C LEU A 116 5.09 7.66 -1.45
N LEU A 117 4.11 7.43 -0.58
CA LEU A 117 4.25 7.77 0.83
C LEU A 117 5.04 6.72 1.62
N HIS A 118 4.79 5.43 1.37
CA HIS A 118 5.39 4.36 2.15
C HIS A 118 5.52 3.09 1.32
N VAL A 119 6.44 2.23 1.71
CA VAL A 119 6.64 0.90 1.13
C VAL A 119 6.70 -0.09 2.27
N GLU A 120 5.81 -1.09 2.25
CA GLU A 120 5.75 -2.15 3.25
C GLU A 120 5.96 -3.50 2.58
N PRO A 121 7.16 -4.11 2.69
CA PRO A 121 7.38 -5.46 2.21
C PRO A 121 6.65 -6.47 3.11
N PRO A 122 6.36 -7.68 2.62
CA PRO A 122 5.77 -8.73 3.44
C PRO A 122 6.64 -8.98 4.67
N LEU A 123 5.99 -9.07 5.84
CA LEU A 123 6.68 -9.39 7.08
C LEU A 123 7.34 -10.77 6.94
N PRO A 124 8.58 -10.93 7.43
CA PRO A 124 9.16 -12.25 7.50
C PRO A 124 8.30 -13.13 8.44
N PRO A 125 8.20 -14.45 8.18
CA PRO A 125 7.22 -15.34 8.81
C PRO A 125 7.27 -15.39 10.35
N HIS A 126 8.35 -14.91 10.97
CA HIS A 126 8.54 -14.89 12.42
C HIS A 126 8.09 -13.59 13.12
N ARG A 127 7.54 -12.60 12.39
CA ARG A 127 7.20 -11.28 12.96
C ARG A 127 5.70 -11.00 13.13
N LEU A 128 4.84 -11.95 12.81
CA LEU A 128 3.40 -11.86 13.08
C LEU A 128 3.12 -12.19 14.56
N GLN A 129 3.63 -11.39 15.49
CA GLN A 129 3.03 -11.33 16.82
C GLN A 129 1.89 -10.31 16.71
N ALA A 130 0.69 -10.82 16.45
CA ALA A 130 -0.51 -10.08 16.79
C ALA A 130 -0.38 -9.63 18.24
N THR A 131 -0.43 -8.33 18.50
CA THR A 131 -0.72 -7.84 19.84
C THR A 131 -2.13 -8.30 20.15
N ALA A 132 -2.26 -9.50 20.72
CA ALA A 132 -3.50 -9.98 21.29
C ALA A 132 -3.93 -8.94 22.33
N ASN A 133 -5.14 -8.41 22.17
CA ASN A 133 -5.76 -7.55 23.15
C ASN A 133 -5.82 -8.34 24.48
N PRO A 134 -5.29 -7.83 25.61
CA PRO A 134 -5.31 -8.56 26.87
C PRO A 134 -6.71 -8.67 27.50
N GLU A 135 -7.72 -8.04 26.90
CA GLU A 135 -9.07 -8.00 27.42
C GLU A 135 -10.00 -8.77 26.48
N GLY A 136 -10.18 -10.04 26.81
CA GLY A 136 -11.22 -10.87 26.21
C GLY A 136 -12.59 -10.42 26.69
N GLU A 137 -13.25 -9.57 25.92
CA GLU A 137 -14.70 -9.41 26.01
C GLU A 137 -15.32 -9.47 24.62
N THR A 138 -15.96 -10.61 24.35
CA THR A 138 -16.94 -10.77 23.28
C THR A 138 -18.14 -9.91 23.64
N LYS A 139 -18.50 -8.94 22.79
CA LYS A 139 -19.85 -8.40 22.77
C LYS A 139 -20.42 -8.48 21.36
N VAL A 140 -21.63 -9.03 21.34
CA VAL A 140 -22.44 -9.56 20.22
C VAL A 140 -22.60 -8.58 19.07
#